data_AF-A0A386PPX8-F1
#
_entry.id   AF-A0A386PPX8-F1
#
_cell.length_a   1.000
_cell.length_b   1.000
_cell.length_c   1.000
_cell.angle_alpha   90.00
_cell.angle_beta   90.00
_cell.angle_gamma   90.00
#
_symmetry.space_group_name_H-M   'P 1'
#
loop_
_entity.id
_entity.type
_entity.pdbx_description
1 polymer ?
#
loop_
_entity_poly.entity_id
_entity_poly.type
_entity_poly.pdbx_seq_one_letter_code
_entity_poly.pdbx_strand_id
1 'polypeptide(L)'
;MLCTNKHGGKLITQNNLAKKDSSKSKVRIQVDKTLKQDAEKVLSNLGMTLTDAVTMLFKRIVATDSFPVSLQLTNLEKANQRLLKATQDIPVKNLNNQKDVEDWLKETSEDDE
;
A
#
# COMPACT_ATOMS: atom_id res chain seq x y z
N MET A 1 56.81 35.63 27.34
CA MET A 1 55.48 35.30 27.88
C MET A 1 54.45 35.88 26.93
N LEU A 2 53.93 35.11 25.97
CA LEU A 2 52.73 34.25 26.07
C LEU A 2 51.43 35.04 26.35
N CYS A 3 50.68 35.26 25.25
CA CYS A 3 49.21 35.09 25.06
C CYS A 3 48.23 35.92 25.93
N THR A 4 47.04 36.37 25.51
CA THR A 4 46.25 36.43 24.25
C THR A 4 45.06 37.36 24.54
N ASN A 5 44.61 38.14 23.55
CA ASN A 5 43.47 39.05 23.68
C ASN A 5 42.14 38.26 23.63
N LYS A 6 41.41 38.17 24.76
CA LYS A 6 40.11 37.48 24.85
C LYS A 6 39.03 38.29 24.12
N HIS A 7 38.54 37.70 23.03
CA HIS A 7 37.50 38.24 22.15
C HIS A 7 36.12 38.34 22.82
N GLY A 8 35.37 39.34 22.36
CA GLY A 8 34.08 39.76 22.88
C GLY A 8 32.95 38.73 22.81
N GLY A 9 32.12 38.75 23.85
CA GLY A 9 30.84 38.07 23.90
C GLY A 9 29.80 38.81 23.07
N LYS A 10 29.61 38.37 21.82
CA LYS A 10 28.47 38.76 20.99
C LYS A 10 27.24 38.00 21.48
N LEU A 11 26.28 38.75 22.02
CA LEU A 11 24.89 38.30 22.17
C LEU A 11 24.39 37.84 20.80
N ILE A 12 24.07 36.54 20.68
CA ILE A 12 23.33 36.03 19.52
C ILE A 12 21.91 35.73 19.94
N THR A 13 21.05 36.74 19.78
CA THR A 13 19.63 36.55 19.51
C THR A 13 19.51 35.70 18.25
N GLN A 14 18.91 34.52 18.36
CA GLN A 14 18.42 33.77 17.21
C GLN A 14 16.90 33.62 17.38
N ASN A 15 16.18 34.70 17.07
CA ASN A 15 14.77 34.60 16.69
C ASN A 15 14.72 33.82 15.37
N ASN A 16 14.60 32.50 15.47
CA ASN A 16 14.36 31.65 14.32
C ASN A 16 12.86 31.71 13.98
N LEU A 17 12.43 32.82 13.38
CA LEU A 17 11.22 32.79 12.56
C LEU A 17 11.57 31.89 11.39
N ALA A 18 11.07 30.65 11.45
CA ALA A 18 11.24 29.61 10.45
C ALA A 18 10.98 30.19 9.06
N LYS A 19 12.07 30.50 8.35
CA LYS A 19 12.02 30.74 6.91
C LYS A 19 11.45 29.47 6.32
N LYS A 20 10.27 29.56 5.73
CA LYS A 20 9.73 28.52 4.86
C LYS A 20 10.66 28.46 3.65
N ASP A 21 11.71 27.65 3.74
CA ASP A 21 12.57 27.35 2.60
C ASP A 21 11.68 26.81 1.50
N SER A 22 11.54 27.57 0.42
CA SER A 22 10.75 27.19 -0.74
C SER A 22 11.46 26.15 -1.60
N SER A 23 12.44 25.43 -1.04
CA SER A 23 13.18 24.41 -1.76
C SER A 23 12.27 23.21 -1.98
N LYS A 24 11.99 22.94 -3.26
CA LYS A 24 11.17 21.80 -3.67
C LYS A 24 12.09 20.63 -4.00
N SER A 25 11.90 19.50 -3.34
CA SER A 25 12.58 18.25 -3.66
C SER A 25 11.76 17.43 -4.66
N LYS A 26 12.41 16.83 -5.66
CA LYS A 26 11.76 15.96 -6.65
C LYS A 26 11.85 14.50 -6.21
N VAL A 27 10.72 13.81 -6.21
CA VAL A 27 10.65 12.35 -5.98
C VAL A 27 10.44 11.66 -7.33
N ARG A 28 11.31 10.73 -7.69
CA ARG A 28 11.19 9.88 -8.90
C ARG A 28 10.92 8.45 -8.46
N ILE A 29 9.85 7.85 -8.98
CA ILE A 29 9.40 6.50 -8.62
C ILE A 29 9.10 5.75 -9.91
N GLN A 30 9.51 4.49 -9.99
CA GLN A 30 9.12 3.59 -11.06
C GLN A 30 7.90 2.80 -10.59
N VAL A 31 6.85 2.80 -11.41
CA VAL A 31 5.60 2.08 -11.18
C VAL A 31 5.17 1.44 -12.47
N ASP A 32 4.41 0.37 -12.38
CA ASP A 32 3.82 -0.26 -13.55
C ASP A 32 2.93 0.75 -14.32
N LYS A 33 2.98 0.68 -15.65
CA LYS A 33 2.26 1.62 -16.53
C LYS A 33 0.75 1.49 -16.35
N THR A 34 0.23 0.26 -16.25
CA THR A 34 -1.21 0.00 -16.10
C THR A 34 -1.68 0.47 -14.72
N LEU A 35 -0.91 0.16 -13.67
CA LEU A 35 -1.19 0.63 -12.31
C LEU A 35 -1.27 2.15 -12.23
N LYS A 36 -0.32 2.86 -12.87
CA LYS A 36 -0.35 4.32 -12.92
C LYS A 36 -1.62 4.84 -13.58
N GLN A 37 -1.97 4.30 -14.75
CA GLN A 37 -3.13 4.74 -15.52
C GLN A 37 -4.44 4.50 -14.75
N ASP A 38 -4.56 3.38 -14.07
CA ASP A 38 -5.76 3.07 -13.30
C ASP A 38 -5.88 3.92 -12.03
N ALA A 39 -4.77 4.12 -11.32
CA ALA A 39 -4.74 5.03 -10.19
C ALA A 39 -5.09 6.47 -10.62
N GLU A 40 -4.59 6.94 -11.76
CA GLU A 40 -4.87 8.28 -12.29
C GLU A 40 -6.35 8.48 -12.63
N LYS A 41 -7.02 7.48 -13.21
CA LYS A 41 -8.46 7.53 -13.46
C LYS A 41 -9.26 7.64 -12.16
N VAL A 42 -8.94 6.81 -11.17
CA VAL A 42 -9.63 6.81 -9.86
C VAL A 42 -9.43 8.14 -9.14
N LEU A 43 -8.20 8.66 -9.10
CA LEU A 43 -7.90 9.94 -8.45
C LEU A 43 -8.53 11.13 -9.18
N SER A 44 -8.58 11.09 -10.52
CA SER A 44 -9.23 12.13 -11.32
C SER A 44 -10.73 12.22 -11.02
N ASN A 45 -11.40 11.08 -10.81
CA ASN A 45 -12.79 11.04 -10.40
C ASN A 45 -13.02 11.67 -9.01
N LEU A 46 -11.98 11.67 -8.15
CA LEU A 46 -11.98 12.34 -6.85
C LEU A 46 -11.56 13.81 -6.93
N GLY A 47 -11.26 14.33 -8.12
CA GLY A 47 -10.79 15.70 -8.34
C GLY A 47 -9.35 15.93 -7.88
N MET A 48 -8.52 14.88 -7.84
CA MET A 48 -7.14 14.92 -7.34
C MET A 48 -6.14 14.43 -8.38
N THR A 49 -4.93 14.96 -8.35
CA THR A 49 -3.82 14.43 -9.17
C THR A 49 -3.01 13.39 -8.40
N LEU A 50 -2.21 12.59 -9.12
CA LEU A 50 -1.23 11.68 -8.49
C LEU A 50 -0.27 12.41 -7.54
N THR A 51 0.13 13.64 -7.88
CA THR A 51 1.01 14.46 -7.04
C THR A 51 0.33 14.83 -5.72
N ASP A 52 -0.96 15.14 -5.75
CA ASP A 52 -1.72 15.48 -4.55
C ASP A 52 -1.87 14.27 -3.64
N ALA A 53 -2.17 13.10 -4.21
CA ALA A 53 -2.27 11.84 -3.46
C ALA A 53 -0.95 11.49 -2.77
N VAL A 54 0.19 11.57 -3.47
CA VAL A 54 1.52 11.33 -2.89
C VAL A 54 1.86 12.37 -1.82
N THR A 55 1.51 13.64 -2.03
CA THR A 55 1.74 14.69 -1.04
C THR A 55 0.91 14.46 0.22
N MET A 56 -0.36 14.06 0.08
CA MET A 56 -1.23 13.72 1.20
C MET A 56 -0.74 12.49 1.96
N LEU A 57 -0.24 11.48 1.24
CA LEU A 57 0.41 10.31 1.82
C LEU A 57 1.59 10.71 2.73
N PHE A 58 2.51 11.55 2.22
CA PHE A 58 3.64 12.02 3.03
C PHE A 58 3.21 12.86 4.23
N LYS A 59 2.23 13.75 4.06
CA LYS A 59 1.67 14.52 5.19
C LYS A 59 1.08 13.60 6.26
N ARG A 60 0.38 12.54 5.86
CA ARG A 60 -0.21 11.59 6.80
C ARG A 60 0.86 10.80 7.55
N ILE A 61 1.90 10.35 6.86
CA ILE A 61 3.05 9.66 7.48
C ILE A 61 3.70 10.53 8.55
N VAL A 62 3.98 11.79 8.23
CA VAL A 62 4.59 12.73 9.19
C VAL A 62 3.64 13.06 10.35
N ALA A 63 2.32 13.09 10.10
CA ALA A 63 1.34 13.40 11.13
C ALA A 63 1.08 12.24 12.10
N THR A 64 1.25 10.98 11.69
CA THR A 64 0.94 9.80 12.52
C THR A 64 2.17 8.99 12.92
N ASP A 65 3.36 9.38 12.47
CA ASP A 65 4.61 8.62 12.58
C ASP A 65 4.45 7.14 12.14
N SER A 66 3.55 6.90 11.18
CA SER A 66 3.19 5.55 10.75
C SER A 66 2.75 5.52 9.29
N PHE A 67 2.85 4.35 8.65
CA PHE A 67 2.28 4.18 7.31
C PHE A 67 0.74 4.16 7.40
N PRO A 68 0.02 4.88 6.51
CA PRO A 68 -1.43 5.10 6.69
C PRO A 68 -2.33 3.99 6.17
N VAL A 69 -1.75 2.91 5.68
CA VAL A 69 -2.46 1.66 5.43
C VAL A 69 -1.83 0.56 6.28
N SER A 70 -2.66 -0.35 6.76
CA SER A 70 -2.15 -1.53 7.47
C SER A 70 -1.34 -2.37 6.48
N LEU A 71 -0.11 -2.72 6.85
CA LEU A 71 0.72 -3.65 6.07
C LEU A 71 0.29 -5.11 6.26
N GLN A 72 -0.81 -5.35 6.96
CA GLN A 72 -1.41 -6.66 7.13
C GLN A 72 -2.56 -6.84 6.14
N LEU A 73 -2.71 -8.07 5.64
CA LEU A 73 -3.89 -8.47 4.88
C LEU A 73 -5.16 -8.22 5.70
N THR A 74 -6.16 -7.63 5.05
CA THR A 74 -7.51 -7.47 5.58
C THR A 74 -8.12 -8.84 5.88
N ASN A 75 -9.14 -8.89 6.75
CA ASN A 75 -9.82 -10.15 7.06
C ASN A 75 -10.42 -10.81 5.81
N LEU A 76 -10.91 -10.00 4.87
CA LEU A 76 -11.42 -10.46 3.58
C LEU A 76 -10.30 -11.07 2.73
N GLU A 77 -9.17 -10.39 2.58
CA GLU A 77 -8.02 -10.91 1.83
C GLU A 77 -7.48 -12.19 2.46
N LYS A 78 -7.42 -12.27 3.79
CA LYS A 78 -7.05 -13.50 4.52
C LYS A 78 -8.06 -14.62 4.27
N ALA A 79 -9.36 -14.33 4.29
CA ALA A 79 -10.40 -15.32 4.02
C ALA A 79 -10.30 -15.85 2.58
N ASN A 80 -10.15 -14.96 1.60
CA ASN A 80 -9.93 -15.32 0.20
C ASN A 80 -8.65 -16.15 0.03
N GLN A 81 -7.55 -15.77 0.70
CA GLN A 81 -6.31 -16.53 0.66
C GLN A 81 -6.46 -17.92 1.30
N ARG A 82 -7.19 -18.04 2.41
CA ARG A 82 -7.49 -19.34 3.04
C ARG A 82 -8.34 -20.21 2.12
N LEU A 83 -9.36 -19.63 1.48
CA LEU A 83 -10.19 -20.33 0.52
C LEU A 83 -9.34 -20.86 -0.65
N LEU A 84 -8.55 -19.99 -1.29
CA LEU A 84 -7.68 -20.36 -2.40
C LEU A 84 -6.68 -21.47 -2.03
N LYS A 85 -6.15 -21.44 -0.80
CA LYS A 85 -5.27 -22.51 -0.30
C LYS A 85 -6.04 -23.80 -0.05
N ALA A 86 -7.21 -23.73 0.58
CA ALA A 86 -8.04 -24.88 0.85
C ALA A 86 -8.53 -25.56 -0.45
N THR A 87 -8.70 -24.81 -1.54
CA THR A 87 -9.14 -25.33 -2.84
C THR A 87 -7.99 -25.81 -3.74
N GLN A 88 -6.72 -25.54 -3.40
CA GLN A 88 -5.59 -25.94 -4.26
C GLN A 88 -5.43 -27.46 -4.34
N ASP A 89 -5.63 -28.15 -3.23
CA ASP A 89 -5.44 -29.60 -3.12
C ASP A 89 -6.75 -30.37 -3.35
N ILE A 90 -7.86 -29.68 -3.64
CA ILE A 90 -9.14 -30.34 -3.93
C ILE A 90 -9.09 -30.87 -5.36
N PRO A 91 -9.27 -32.19 -5.56
CA PRO A 91 -9.30 -32.76 -6.90
C PRO A 91 -10.48 -32.18 -7.68
N VAL A 92 -10.16 -31.45 -8.76
CA VAL A 92 -11.18 -30.90 -9.66
C VAL A 92 -11.60 -31.99 -10.65
N LYS A 93 -12.81 -32.54 -10.48
CA LYS A 93 -13.41 -33.45 -11.47
C LYS A 93 -13.96 -32.62 -12.62
N ASN A 94 -13.38 -32.77 -13.82
CA ASN A 94 -13.84 -32.08 -15.01
C ASN A 94 -14.96 -32.89 -15.67
N LEU A 95 -16.17 -32.35 -15.69
CA LEU A 95 -17.36 -32.99 -16.25
C LEU A 95 -17.60 -32.42 -17.65
N ASN A 96 -17.16 -33.14 -18.68
CA ASN A 96 -17.17 -32.63 -20.06
C ASN A 96 -18.34 -33.17 -20.88
N ASN A 97 -19.02 -34.21 -20.40
CA ASN A 97 -20.14 -34.82 -21.10
C ASN A 97 -21.24 -35.29 -20.12
N GLN A 98 -22.41 -35.59 -20.66
CA GLN A 98 -23.58 -36.00 -19.86
C GLN A 98 -23.32 -37.26 -19.03
N LYS A 99 -22.52 -38.21 -19.55
CA LYS A 99 -22.17 -39.44 -18.85
C LYS A 99 -21.30 -39.15 -17.61
N ASP A 100 -20.35 -38.22 -17.70
CA ASP A 100 -19.52 -37.81 -16.56
C ASP A 100 -20.37 -37.24 -15.40
N VAL A 101 -21.43 -36.49 -15.73
CA VAL A 101 -22.37 -35.91 -14.75
C VAL A 101 -23.20 -37.00 -14.08
N GLU A 102 -23.73 -37.94 -14.86
CA GLU A 102 -24.50 -39.07 -14.34
C GLU A 102 -23.66 -39.98 -13.44
N ASP A 103 -22.40 -40.21 -13.80
CA ASP A 103 -21.49 -41.05 -13.04
C ASP A 103 -21.01 -40.32 -11.75
N TRP A 104 -20.82 -38.99 -11.77
CA TRP A 104 -20.58 -38.20 -10.55
C TRP A 104 -21.76 -38.19 -9.57
N LEU A 105 -22.99 -38.09 -10.07
CA LEU A 105 -24.18 -38.04 -9.21
C LEU A 105 -24.42 -39.36 -8.47
N LYS A 106 -24.09 -40.50 -9.11
CA LYS A 106 -24.22 -41.83 -8.51
C LYS A 106 -23.20 -42.08 -7.40
N GLU A 107 -21.96 -41.62 -7.57
CA GLU A 107 -20.90 -41.72 -6.53
C GLU A 107 -21.31 -41.05 -5.21
N THR A 108 -22.15 -40.01 -5.24
CA THR A 108 -22.58 -39.29 -4.02
C THR A 108 -23.77 -39.92 -3.29
N SER A 109 -24.35 -41.00 -3.84
CA SER A 109 -25.56 -41.64 -3.32
C SER A 109 -25.33 -43.02 -2.67
N GLU A 110 -24.07 -43.47 -2.59
CA GLU A 110 -23.71 -44.82 -2.11
C GLU A 110 -23.25 -44.86 -0.62
N ASP A 111 -23.34 -43.76 0.13
CA ASP A 111 -22.88 -43.65 1.54
C ASP A 111 -24.01 -43.64 2.61
N ASP A 112 -25.21 -44.13 2.28
CA ASP A 112 -26.29 -44.36 3.25
C ASP A 112 -26.60 -45.87 3.38
N GLU A 113 -25.75 -46.65 4.05
CA GLU A 113 -26.14 -47.93 4.70
C GLU A 113 -25.25 -48.31 5.89
#